data_AF-A0A9J6CYA4-F1
#
_entry.id   AF-A0A9J6CYA4-F1
#
_cell.length_a   1.000
_cell.length_b   1.000
_cell.length_c   1.000
_cell.angle_alpha   90.00
_cell.angle_beta   90.00
_cell.angle_gamma   90.00
#
_symmetry.space_group_name_H-M   'P 1'
#
loop_
_entity.id
_entity.type
_entity.pdbx_description
1 polymer ?
#
loop_
_entity_poly.entity_id
_entity_poly.type
_entity_poly.pdbx_seq_one_letter_code
_entity_poly.pdbx_strand_id
1 'polypeptide(L)'
;MNHIWLVKMRSKDDKDALLKTGGLRVKGGFCAIIDPIQHDVTVTIHWVGLAVSNESIRQALGEFGGVLEVSNDNWTVAGFEHAVPTTRVMRLKLKKGVVLENLQQLLKF
;
A
#
# COMPACT_ATOMS: atom_id res chain seq x y z
N MET A 1 -22.77 -16.23 -6.70
CA MET A 1 -22.73 -15.01 -5.84
C MET A 1 -21.59 -15.17 -4.86
N ASN A 2 -20.66 -14.22 -4.83
CA ASN A 2 -19.59 -14.20 -3.84
C ASN A 2 -20.09 -13.45 -2.60
N HIS A 3 -20.00 -14.07 -1.43
CA HIS A 3 -20.38 -13.45 -0.16
C HIS A 3 -19.14 -12.86 0.52
N ILE A 4 -19.24 -11.60 0.96
CA ILE A 4 -18.18 -10.92 1.70
C ILE A 4 -18.67 -10.70 3.12
N TRP A 5 -17.85 -11.06 4.09
CA TRP A 5 -18.13 -10.86 5.51
C TRP A 5 -17.02 -10.03 6.15
N LEU A 6 -17.43 -9.06 6.97
CA LEU A 6 -16.55 -8.28 7.82
C LEU A 6 -16.72 -8.77 9.25
N VAL A 7 -15.63 -9.21 9.88
CA VAL A 7 -15.65 -9.74 11.25
C VAL A 7 -14.71 -8.91 12.11
N LYS A 8 -15.22 -8.43 13.24
CA LYS A 8 -14.41 -7.76 14.26
C LYS A 8 -13.95 -8.78 15.28
N MET A 9 -12.64 -8.94 15.41
CA MET A 9 -12.04 -9.82 16.41
C MET A 9 -11.96 -9.11 17.76
N ARG A 10 -12.10 -9.88 18.85
CA ARG A 10 -12.05 -9.36 20.22
C ARG A 10 -10.64 -9.01 20.65
N SER A 11 -9.65 -9.78 20.21
CA SER A 11 -8.23 -9.55 20.49
C SER A 11 -7.41 -9.57 19.19
N LYS A 12 -6.22 -8.96 19.26
CA LYS A 12 -5.24 -9.02 18.17
C LYS A 12 -4.71 -10.44 17.97
N ASP A 13 -4.54 -11.20 19.04
CA ASP A 13 -4.03 -12.57 18.97
C ASP A 13 -4.99 -13.50 18.23
N ASP A 14 -6.31 -13.35 18.47
CA ASP A 14 -7.34 -14.10 17.74
C ASP A 14 -7.34 -13.74 16.26
N LYS A 15 -7.13 -12.46 15.93
CA LYS A 15 -7.00 -11.98 14.55
C LYS A 15 -5.79 -12.60 13.87
N ASP A 16 -4.62 -12.55 14.50
CA ASP A 16 -3.37 -13.10 13.97
C ASP A 16 -3.48 -14.63 13.81
N ALA A 17 -4.13 -15.33 14.75
CA ALA A 17 -4.40 -16.77 14.65
C ALA A 17 -5.31 -17.11 13.47
N LEU A 18 -6.38 -16.33 13.26
CA LEU A 18 -7.30 -16.51 12.14
C LEU A 18 -6.60 -16.26 10.80
N LEU A 19 -5.78 -15.21 10.69
CA LEU A 19 -5.04 -14.92 9.46
C LEU A 19 -4.05 -16.02 9.08
N LYS A 20 -3.42 -16.67 10.07
CA LYS A 20 -2.49 -17.79 9.85
C LYS A 20 -3.16 -19.02 9.23
N THR A 21 -4.47 -19.18 9.32
CA THR A 21 -5.15 -20.32 8.71
C THR A 21 -5.22 -20.20 7.18
N GLY A 22 -4.98 -19.01 6.60
CA GLY A 22 -4.95 -18.73 5.16
C GLY A 22 -6.30 -18.79 4.45
N GLY A 23 -7.26 -19.51 5.01
CA GLY A 23 -8.64 -19.60 4.54
C GLY A 23 -9.45 -20.58 5.38
N LEU A 24 -10.75 -20.68 5.09
CA LEU A 24 -11.69 -21.58 5.75
C LEU A 24 -12.49 -22.38 4.73
N ARG A 25 -12.96 -23.57 5.12
CA ARG A 25 -14.00 -24.28 4.37
C ARG A 25 -15.34 -24.04 5.03
N VAL A 26 -16.21 -23.28 4.38
CA VAL A 26 -17.56 -22.98 4.86
C VAL A 26 -18.55 -23.59 3.88
N LYS A 27 -19.41 -24.51 4.38
CA LYS A 27 -20.41 -25.23 3.55
C LYS A 27 -19.80 -25.87 2.30
N GLY A 28 -18.58 -26.42 2.42
CA GLY A 28 -17.84 -27.05 1.32
C GLY A 28 -17.09 -26.08 0.40
N GLY A 29 -17.39 -24.78 0.44
CA GLY A 29 -16.69 -23.74 -0.33
C GLY A 29 -15.44 -23.21 0.38
N PHE A 30 -14.43 -22.82 -0.39
CA PHE A 30 -13.26 -22.12 0.13
C PHE A 30 -13.57 -20.63 0.35
N CYS A 31 -13.31 -20.15 1.56
CA CYS A 31 -13.44 -18.75 1.94
C CYS A 31 -12.05 -18.20 2.26
N ALA A 32 -11.59 -17.22 1.47
CA ALA A 32 -10.35 -16.51 1.74
C ALA A 32 -10.52 -15.62 2.98
N ILE A 33 -9.51 -15.61 3.86
CA ILE A 33 -9.43 -14.65 4.96
C ILE A 33 -8.44 -13.58 4.56
N ILE A 34 -8.91 -12.34 4.53
CA ILE A 34 -8.11 -11.17 4.16
C ILE A 34 -8.08 -10.25 5.37
N ASP A 35 -6.88 -9.81 5.76
CA ASP A 35 -6.77 -8.72 6.72
C ASP A 35 -7.13 -7.41 6.01
N PRO A 36 -8.24 -6.73 6.35
CA PRO A 36 -8.53 -5.43 5.75
C PRO A 36 -7.50 -4.35 6.15
N ILE A 37 -6.65 -4.66 7.14
CA ILE A 37 -5.56 -3.81 7.66
C ILE A 37 -4.20 -4.22 7.05
N GLN A 38 -4.10 -5.28 6.23
CA GLN A 38 -2.92 -5.42 5.36
C GLN A 38 -3.02 -4.37 4.26
N HIS A 39 -2.53 -3.19 4.61
CA HIS A 39 -2.67 -1.99 3.83
C HIS A 39 -1.68 -2.00 2.68
N ASP A 40 -2.18 -2.37 1.51
CA ASP A 40 -1.71 -1.72 0.30
C ASP A 40 -2.02 -0.22 0.45
N VAL A 41 -1.02 0.56 0.83
CA VAL A 41 -1.16 2.01 0.95
C VAL A 41 -0.73 2.67 -0.35
N THR A 42 -1.52 3.63 -0.79
CA THR A 42 -1.11 4.56 -1.84
C THR A 42 -0.53 5.79 -1.17
N VAL A 43 0.68 6.16 -1.55
CA VAL A 43 1.35 7.36 -1.06
C VAL A 43 1.67 8.26 -2.25
N THR A 44 1.51 9.55 -2.06
CA THR A 44 1.85 10.57 -3.05
C THR A 44 3.01 11.40 -2.52
N ILE A 45 4.12 11.47 -3.25
CA ILE A 45 5.23 12.38 -2.96
C ILE A 45 5.14 13.54 -3.92
N HIS A 46 5.08 14.74 -3.36
CA HIS A 46 5.12 15.98 -4.12
C HIS A 46 6.55 16.51 -4.20
N TRP A 47 6.82 17.34 -5.21
CA TRP A 47 8.09 18.08 -5.35
C TRP A 47 9.33 17.19 -5.49
N VAL A 48 9.17 16.01 -6.07
CA VAL A 48 10.29 15.13 -6.45
C VAL A 48 11.14 15.85 -7.50
N GLY A 49 12.43 16.00 -7.20
CA GLY A 49 13.40 16.60 -8.11
C GLY A 49 13.49 15.83 -9.43
N LEU A 50 13.69 16.55 -10.54
CA LEU A 50 13.65 15.99 -11.90
C LEU A 50 14.71 14.91 -12.16
N ALA A 51 15.82 14.93 -11.42
CA ALA A 51 16.89 13.94 -11.51
C ALA A 51 16.60 12.65 -10.72
N VAL A 52 15.56 12.63 -9.87
CA VAL A 52 15.24 11.47 -9.03
C VAL A 52 14.43 10.46 -9.83
N SER A 53 15.00 9.27 -9.99
CA SER A 53 14.35 8.16 -10.69
C SER A 53 13.33 7.44 -9.81
N ASN A 54 12.35 6.78 -10.45
CA ASN A 54 11.40 5.92 -9.74
C ASN A 54 12.10 4.77 -9.01
N GLU A 55 13.26 4.32 -9.50
CA GLU A 55 14.04 3.26 -8.85
C GLU A 55 14.70 3.75 -7.56
N SER A 56 15.21 4.99 -7.54
CA SER A 56 15.73 5.62 -6.33
C SER A 56 14.66 5.73 -5.25
N ILE A 57 13.43 6.09 -5.65
CA ILE A 57 12.27 6.16 -4.75
C ILE A 57 11.89 4.77 -4.24
N ARG A 58 11.84 3.77 -5.14
CA ARG A 58 11.58 2.38 -4.78
C ARG A 58 12.59 1.87 -3.74
N GLN A 59 13.88 2.13 -3.95
CA GLN A 59 14.94 1.73 -3.02
C GLN A 59 14.79 2.39 -1.65
N ALA A 60 14.55 3.71 -1.61
CA ALA A 60 14.35 4.44 -0.36
C ALA A 60 13.17 3.89 0.45
N LEU A 61 12.08 3.52 -0.21
CA LEU A 61 10.86 3.07 0.45
C LEU A 61 10.79 1.56 0.72
N GLY A 62 11.74 0.80 0.18
CA GLY A 62 11.86 -0.63 0.46
C GLY A 62 12.01 -0.95 1.95
N GLU A 63 12.46 0.02 2.75
CA GLU A 63 12.52 -0.13 4.20
C GLU A 63 11.15 -0.26 4.86
N PHE A 64 10.06 0.25 4.26
CA PHE A 64 8.70 0.19 4.83
C PHE A 64 7.91 -1.03 4.39
N GLY A 65 8.34 -1.72 3.34
CA GLY A 65 7.67 -2.90 2.81
C GLY A 65 7.95 -3.15 1.34
N GLY A 66 7.09 -3.97 0.73
CA GLY A 66 7.18 -4.29 -0.69
C GLY A 66 6.60 -3.17 -1.55
N VAL A 67 7.42 -2.56 -2.40
CA VAL A 67 6.94 -1.56 -3.37
C VAL A 67 6.29 -2.28 -4.55
N LEU A 68 4.97 -2.17 -4.66
CA LEU A 68 4.18 -2.79 -5.73
C LEU A 68 4.26 -1.96 -7.02
N GLU A 69 4.19 -0.64 -6.90
CA GLU A 69 4.16 0.28 -8.04
C GLU A 69 4.80 1.63 -7.69
N VAL A 70 5.49 2.23 -8.66
CA VAL A 70 5.90 3.64 -8.62
C VAL A 70 5.64 4.24 -9.99
N SER A 71 4.78 5.25 -10.05
CA SER A 71 4.37 5.92 -11.27
C SER A 71 4.44 7.43 -11.12
N ASN A 72 4.52 8.10 -12.26
CA ASN A 72 4.45 9.54 -12.33
C ASN A 72 2.98 9.96 -12.30
N ASP A 73 2.66 10.99 -11.52
CA ASP A 73 1.35 11.65 -11.62
C ASP A 73 1.40 12.65 -12.78
N ASN A 74 1.04 12.17 -13.97
CA ASN A 74 1.05 13.01 -15.17
C ASN A 74 -0.12 14.00 -15.11
N TRP A 75 0.15 15.25 -15.48
CA TRP A 75 -0.87 16.28 -15.54
C TRP A 75 -1.91 15.94 -16.61
N THR A 76 -3.19 15.95 -16.22
CA THR A 76 -4.33 15.74 -17.12
C THR A 76 -4.94 17.05 -17.62
N VAL A 77 -4.36 18.19 -17.26
CA VAL A 77 -4.79 19.53 -17.67
C VAL A 77 -4.30 19.82 -19.08
N ALA A 78 -5.21 20.25 -19.95
CA ALA A 78 -4.91 20.60 -21.33
C ALA A 78 -3.79 21.65 -21.42
N GLY A 79 -2.77 21.40 -22.24
CA GLY A 79 -1.58 22.23 -22.39
C GLY A 79 -0.40 21.87 -21.48
N PHE A 80 -0.55 20.89 -20.59
CA PHE A 80 0.51 20.39 -19.69
C PHE A 80 0.89 18.93 -19.93
N GLU A 81 0.49 18.34 -21.06
CA GLU A 81 0.68 16.92 -21.39
C GLU A 81 2.17 16.53 -21.47
N HIS A 82 3.06 17.50 -21.71
CA HIS A 82 4.50 17.32 -21.79
C HIS A 82 5.27 17.86 -20.58
N ALA A 83 4.57 18.41 -19.58
CA ALA A 83 5.21 18.89 -18.38
C ALA A 83 5.79 17.72 -17.60
N VAL A 84 7.09 17.81 -17.26
CA VAL A 84 7.73 16.75 -16.47
C VAL A 84 7.11 16.75 -15.08
N PRO A 85 6.50 15.63 -14.66
CA PRO A 85 5.80 15.57 -13.38
C PRO A 85 6.80 15.59 -12.24
N THR A 86 6.53 16.41 -11.24
CA THR A 86 7.25 16.44 -9.96
C THR A 86 6.51 15.67 -8.86
N THR A 87 5.36 15.10 -9.19
CA THR A 87 4.58 14.25 -8.28
C THR A 87 4.78 12.79 -8.65
N ARG A 88 4.89 11.93 -7.63
CA ARG A 88 5.01 10.47 -7.77
C ARG A 88 3.93 9.80 -6.94
N VAL A 89 3.25 8.84 -7.54
CA VAL A 89 2.28 7.98 -6.86
C VAL A 89 2.91 6.61 -6.72
N MET A 90 2.78 6.03 -5.54
CA MET A 90 3.32 4.70 -5.27
C MET A 90 2.28 3.85 -4.55
N ARG A 91 2.39 2.54 -4.75
CA ARG A 91 1.61 1.55 -4.02
C ARG A 91 2.56 0.66 -3.24
N LEU A 92 2.38 0.62 -1.93
CA LEU A 92 3.26 -0.07 -1.00
C LEU A 92 2.46 -1.12 -0.24
N LYS A 93 3.00 -2.32 -0.14
CA LYS A 93 2.55 -3.33 0.81
C LYS A 93 3.42 -3.22 2.06
N LEU A 94 2.88 -2.65 3.13
CA LEU A 94 3.64 -2.41 4.36
C LEU A 94 4.11 -3.72 5.01
N LYS A 95 5.34 -3.72 5.55
CA LYS A 95 5.86 -4.84 6.35
C LYS A 95 5.19 -4.88 7.72
N LYS A 96 5.17 -6.06 8.35
CA LYS A 96 4.50 -6.26 9.66
C LYS A 96 5.06 -5.26 10.69
N GLY A 97 4.17 -4.48 11.31
CA GLY A 97 4.51 -3.53 12.38
C GLY A 97 4.84 -2.11 11.91
N VAL A 98 4.89 -1.84 10.60
CA VAL A 98 4.95 -0.48 10.05
C VAL A 98 3.54 0.06 9.88
N VAL A 99 3.32 1.29 10.33
CA VAL A 99 2.06 2.04 10.16
C VAL A 99 2.30 3.28 9.28
N LEU A 100 1.22 3.86 8.75
CA LEU A 100 1.30 4.99 7.82
C LEU A 100 2.03 6.20 8.42
N GLU A 101 1.93 6.41 9.73
CA GLU A 101 2.59 7.49 10.45
C GLU A 101 4.13 7.38 10.39
N ASN A 102 4.68 6.17 10.21
CA ASN A 102 6.13 5.99 10.02
C ASN A 102 6.60 6.55 8.68
N LEU A 103 5.76 6.52 7.64
CA LEU A 103 6.09 7.07 6.32
C LEU A 103 6.13 8.61 6.34
N GLN A 104 5.28 9.25 7.15
CA GLN A 104 5.24 10.71 7.28
C GLN A 104 6.51 11.28 7.92
N GLN A 105 7.22 10.51 8.74
CA GLN A 105 8.46 10.97 9.38
C GLN A 105 9.61 11.18 8.38
N LEU A 106 9.58 10.53 7.22
CA LEU A 106 10.58 10.68 6.15
C LEU A 106 10.42 11.92 5.28
N LEU A 107 9.21 12.47 5.23
CA LEU A 107 8.91 13.64 4.40
C LEU A 107 9.10 14.97 5.15
N LYS A 108 9.70 14.92 6.35
CA LYS A 108 10.15 16.12 7.05
C LYS A 108 11.44 16.62 6.38
N PHE A 109 11.28 17.52 5.42
CA PHE A 109 12.36 18.36 4.89
C PHE A 109 12.73 19.45 5.90
#